data_AF-A0A2K9BPF0-F1
#
_entry.id   AF-A0A2K9BPF0-F1
#
_cell.length_a   1.000
_cell.length_b   1.000
_cell.length_c   1.000
_cell.angle_alpha   90.00
_cell.angle_beta   90.00
_cell.angle_gamma   90.00
#
_symmetry.space_group_name_H-M   'P 1'
#
loop_
_entity.id
_entity.type
_entity.pdbx_description
1 polymer ?
#
loop_
_entity_poly.entity_id
_entity_poly.type
_entity_poly.pdbx_seq_one_letter_code
_entity_poly.pdbx_strand_id
1 'polypeptide(L)'
;MAYKAKNEVTEDSRRIINVCRNLLSDSGMSIKEFLYSSGLGNNYWYMRMRYEAPLNTSDVEHIASTFGLTSLDIYTRALGSDTDRAYEARERESQITDDLIDRIAAHPEDYDVAANRDPNARLEAETPDE
;
A
#
# COMPACT_ATOMS: atom_id res chain seq x y z
N MET A 1 8.61 -14.14 -14.66
CA MET A 1 9.59 -13.32 -13.92
C MET A 1 10.35 -14.22 -12.96
N ALA A 2 11.68 -14.33 -13.07
CA ALA A 2 12.48 -14.94 -12.01
C ALA A 2 12.56 -13.96 -10.82
N TYR A 3 12.16 -14.42 -9.63
CA TYR A 3 12.16 -13.63 -8.40
C TYR A 3 13.56 -13.04 -8.14
N LYS A 4 13.66 -11.72 -7.91
CA LYS A 4 14.92 -11.01 -7.79
C LYS A 4 15.50 -11.16 -6.37
N ALA A 5 16.78 -11.50 -6.36
CA ALA A 5 17.81 -11.52 -5.31
C ALA A 5 17.39 -11.32 -3.83
N LYS A 6 17.92 -12.20 -2.97
CA LYS A 6 17.87 -12.21 -1.49
C LYS A 6 18.01 -10.85 -0.78
N ASN A 7 18.59 -9.84 -1.44
CA ASN A 7 18.88 -8.52 -0.87
C ASN A 7 18.24 -7.37 -1.68
N GLU A 8 17.24 -7.65 -2.52
CA GLU A 8 16.52 -6.58 -3.21
C GLU A 8 15.90 -5.60 -2.21
N VAL A 9 16.15 -4.32 -2.40
CA VAL A 9 15.54 -3.25 -1.62
C VAL A 9 14.43 -2.61 -2.46
N THR A 10 13.21 -3.04 -2.18
CA THR A 10 11.98 -2.51 -2.79
C THR A 10 11.75 -1.05 -2.39
N GLU A 11 10.83 -0.37 -3.06
CA GLU A 11 10.47 1.02 -2.72
C GLU A 11 9.96 1.13 -1.28
N ASP A 12 9.09 0.22 -0.86
CA ASP A 12 8.63 0.14 0.53
C ASP A 12 9.79 -0.09 1.51
N SER A 13 10.74 -0.95 1.14
CA SER A 13 11.95 -1.16 1.95
C SER A 13 12.77 0.12 2.09
N ARG A 14 12.89 0.93 1.04
CA ARG A 14 13.56 2.24 1.10
C ARG A 14 12.83 3.21 2.01
N ARG A 15 11.49 3.26 1.94
CA ARG A 15 10.66 4.10 2.80
C ARG A 15 10.83 3.73 4.27
N ILE A 16 10.81 2.44 4.61
CA ILE A 16 11.07 1.94 5.97
C ILE A 16 12.48 2.34 6.44
N ILE A 17 13.51 2.11 5.61
CA ILE A 17 14.90 2.52 5.90
C ILE A 17 14.98 4.02 6.19
N ASN A 18 14.29 4.85 5.40
CA ASN A 18 14.28 6.30 5.57
C ASN A 18 13.63 6.71 6.90
N VAL A 19 12.51 6.10 7.29
CA VAL A 19 11.87 6.37 8.59
C VAL A 19 12.83 6.02 9.73
N CYS A 20 13.47 4.86 9.71
CA CYS A 20 14.45 4.48 10.73
C CYS A 20 15.64 5.45 10.80
N ARG A 21 16.14 5.91 9.64
CA ARG A 21 17.22 6.90 9.56
C ARG A 21 16.80 8.25 10.17
N ASN A 22 15.59 8.70 9.85
CA ASN A 22 15.07 9.98 10.33
C ASN A 22 14.83 9.93 11.84
N LEU A 23 14.28 8.83 12.37
CA LEU A 23 14.15 8.63 13.82
C LEU A 23 15.48 8.84 14.55
N LEU A 24 16.57 8.26 14.05
CA LEU A 24 17.89 8.47 14.63
C LEU A 24 18.33 9.94 14.51
N SER A 25 18.21 10.53 13.31
CA SER A 25 18.58 11.93 13.08
C SER A 25 17.84 12.91 13.99
N ASP A 26 16.54 12.68 14.20
CA ASP A 26 15.65 13.57 14.95
C ASP A 26 15.75 13.36 16.47
N SER A 27 16.23 12.19 16.91
CA SER A 27 16.33 11.84 18.34
C SER A 27 17.43 12.60 19.10
N GLY A 28 18.41 13.18 18.41
CA GLY A 28 19.63 13.72 19.02
C GLY A 28 20.57 12.66 19.62
N MET A 29 20.22 11.37 19.50
CA MET A 29 21.03 10.25 19.96
C MET A 29 22.26 10.06 19.07
N SER A 30 23.41 9.72 19.69
CA SER A 30 24.60 9.37 18.91
C SER A 30 24.43 8.02 18.23
N ILE A 31 25.07 7.82 17.08
CA ILE A 31 25.06 6.52 16.39
C ILE A 31 25.55 5.38 17.29
N LYS A 32 26.53 5.64 18.16
CA LYS A 32 27.08 4.61 19.06
C LYS A 32 26.06 4.18 20.10
N GLU A 33 25.35 5.13 20.68
CA GLU A 33 24.29 4.89 21.65
C GLU A 33 23.12 4.14 21.01
N PHE A 34 22.71 4.56 19.81
CA PHE A 34 21.68 3.88 19.05
C PHE A 34 22.03 2.41 18.77
N LEU A 35 23.22 2.15 18.22
CA LEU A 35 23.65 0.79 17.90
C LEU A 35 23.74 -0.11 19.15
N TYR A 36 24.14 0.47 20.29
CA TYR A 36 24.14 -0.23 21.57
C TYR A 36 22.73 -0.58 22.03
N SER A 37 21.82 0.41 22.06
CA SER A 37 20.44 0.24 22.53
C SER A 37 19.60 -0.65 21.62
N SER A 38 19.80 -0.57 20.30
CA SER A 38 19.09 -1.37 19.32
C SER A 38 19.69 -2.77 19.13
N GLY A 39 20.84 -3.07 19.73
CA GLY A 39 21.57 -4.32 19.52
C GLY A 39 22.09 -4.54 18.09
N LEU A 40 22.14 -3.48 17.26
CA LEU A 40 22.56 -3.59 15.87
C LEU A 40 24.08 -3.44 15.72
N GLY A 41 24.66 -4.30 14.88
CA GLY A 41 26.07 -4.17 14.50
C GLY A 41 26.32 -2.94 13.61
N ASN A 42 27.48 -2.29 13.78
CA ASN A 42 27.85 -1.10 13.00
C ASN A 42 27.84 -1.35 11.48
N ASN A 43 28.59 -2.36 11.01
CA ASN A 43 28.63 -2.72 9.59
C ASN A 43 27.25 -3.11 9.04
N TYR A 44 26.46 -3.78 9.88
CA TYR A 44 25.11 -4.20 9.53
C TYR A 44 24.20 -2.99 9.31
N TRP A 45 24.16 -2.04 10.25
CA TRP A 45 23.40 -0.79 10.10
C TRP A 45 23.75 -0.03 8.82
N TYR A 46 25.05 0.24 8.60
CA TYR A 46 25.46 1.04 7.45
C TYR A 46 25.20 0.38 6.10
N MET A 47 25.31 -0.95 6.01
CA MET A 47 24.91 -1.71 4.81
C MET A 47 23.45 -1.42 4.42
N ARG A 48 22.52 -1.39 5.39
CA ARG A 48 21.11 -1.07 5.11
C ARG A 48 20.89 0.41 4.82
N MET A 49 21.63 1.30 5.48
CA MET A 49 21.53 2.74 5.20
C MET A 49 21.99 3.10 3.79
N ARG A 50 22.82 2.27 3.14
CA ARG A 50 23.20 2.36 1.73
C ARG A 50 22.28 1.61 0.77
N TYR A 51 21.18 1.02 1.28
CA TYR A 51 20.23 0.21 0.51
C TYR A 51 20.86 -1.03 -0.16
N GLU A 52 21.88 -1.62 0.46
CA GLU A 52 22.50 -2.87 -0.02
C GLU A 52 21.69 -4.12 0.39
N ALA A 53 20.85 -3.99 1.42
CA ALA A 53 19.90 -5.01 1.88
C ALA A 53 18.75 -4.35 2.64
N PRO A 54 17.56 -4.99 2.71
CA PRO A 54 16.45 -4.48 3.50
C PRO A 54 16.70 -4.66 5.01
N LEU A 55 15.95 -3.89 5.81
CA LEU A 55 15.75 -4.20 7.23
C LEU A 55 14.74 -5.36 7.31
N ASN A 56 15.04 -6.38 8.10
CA ASN A 56 14.07 -7.42 8.42
C ASN A 56 13.13 -6.94 9.55
N THR A 57 12.07 -7.71 9.82
CA THR A 57 11.08 -7.36 10.84
C THR A 57 11.70 -7.18 12.23
N SER A 58 12.58 -8.08 12.66
CA SER A 58 13.24 -7.99 13.96
C SER A 58 14.12 -6.74 14.08
N ASP A 59 14.80 -6.35 13.00
CA ASP A 59 15.57 -5.10 12.98
C ASP A 59 14.66 -3.91 13.24
N VAL A 60 13.50 -3.86 12.58
CA VAL A 60 12.51 -2.78 12.75
C VAL A 60 11.96 -2.77 14.19
N GLU A 61 11.70 -3.93 14.78
CA GLU A 61 11.26 -4.04 16.19
C GLU A 61 12.30 -3.51 17.17
N HIS A 62 13.58 -3.88 17.01
CA HIS A 62 14.65 -3.40 17.88
C HIS A 62 14.89 -1.89 17.74
N ILE A 63 14.85 -1.38 16.51
CA ILE A 63 14.96 0.06 16.24
C ILE A 63 13.78 0.79 16.89
N ALA A 64 12.54 0.33 16.67
CA ALA A 64 11.35 0.95 17.24
C ALA A 64 11.41 1.00 18.77
N SER A 65 11.76 -0.11 19.40
CA SER A 65 11.91 -0.21 20.86
C SER A 65 12.92 0.79 21.41
N THR A 66 14.02 1.05 20.69
CA THR A 66 15.03 2.06 21.06
C THR A 66 14.44 3.47 21.19
N PHE A 67 13.38 3.77 20.42
CA PHE A 67 12.70 5.06 20.44
C PHE A 67 11.36 5.03 21.21
N GLY A 68 11.05 3.94 21.93
CA GLY A 68 9.78 3.79 22.63
C GLY A 68 8.56 3.64 21.71
N LEU A 69 8.78 3.14 20.49
CA LEU A 69 7.75 2.90 19.48
C LEU A 69 7.54 1.40 19.26
N THR A 70 6.43 1.06 18.59
CA THR A 70 6.20 -0.27 18.04
C THR A 70 6.71 -0.36 16.60
N SER A 71 6.98 -1.57 16.10
CA SER A 71 7.32 -1.78 14.68
C SER A 71 6.19 -1.31 13.76
N LEU A 72 4.93 -1.43 14.19
CA LEU A 72 3.77 -0.93 13.46
C LEU A 72 3.84 0.59 13.24
N ASP A 73 4.27 1.38 14.24
CA ASP A 73 4.42 2.83 14.08
C ASP A 73 5.36 3.19 12.94
N ILE A 74 6.45 2.44 12.78
CA ILE A 74 7.41 2.62 11.68
C ILE A 74 6.76 2.29 10.33
N TYR A 75 6.06 1.15 10.24
CA TYR A 75 5.38 0.74 9.01
C TYR A 75 4.28 1.73 8.61
N THR A 76 3.46 2.18 9.57
CA THR A 76 2.42 3.20 9.31
C THR A 76 3.02 4.51 8.85
N ARG A 77 4.13 4.98 9.43
CA ARG A 77 4.81 6.20 8.94
C ARG A 77 5.39 6.02 7.54
N ALA A 78 5.92 4.84 7.24
CA ALA A 78 6.55 4.56 5.95
C ALA A 78 5.52 4.35 4.82
N LEU A 79 4.37 3.74 5.12
CA LEU A 79 3.43 3.22 4.12
C LEU A 79 2.03 3.86 4.20
N GLY A 80 1.63 4.33 5.39
CA GLY A 80 0.27 4.80 5.71
C GLY A 80 -0.24 5.92 4.81
N SER A 81 0.57 6.93 4.53
CA SER A 81 0.09 8.10 3.77
C SER A 81 -0.34 7.81 2.33
N ASP A 82 0.20 6.75 1.70
CA ASP A 82 -0.21 6.35 0.36
C ASP A 82 -1.31 5.29 0.39
N THR A 83 -1.30 4.40 1.39
CA THR A 83 -2.37 3.40 1.57
C THR A 83 -3.69 4.04 1.97
N ASP A 84 -3.66 5.03 2.86
CA ASP A 84 -4.87 5.68 3.36
C ASP A 84 -5.55 6.48 2.25
N ARG A 85 -4.78 7.21 1.43
CA ARG A 85 -5.32 7.89 0.23
C ARG A 85 -5.88 6.92 -0.80
N ALA A 86 -5.21 5.78 -1.03
CA ALA A 86 -5.68 4.79 -1.98
C ALA A 86 -6.97 4.10 -1.50
N TYR A 87 -7.08 3.83 -0.20
CA TYR A 87 -8.28 3.26 0.40
C TYR A 87 -9.43 4.25 0.34
N GLU A 88 -9.21 5.51 0.74
CA GLU A 88 -10.21 6.57 0.63
C GLU A 88 -10.70 6.79 -0.80
N ALA A 89 -9.81 6.71 -1.80
CA ALA A 89 -10.21 6.83 -3.21
C ALA A 89 -11.13 5.67 -3.63
N ARG A 90 -10.79 4.43 -3.23
CA ARG A 90 -11.62 3.25 -3.49
C ARG A 90 -12.97 3.30 -2.80
N GLU A 91 -13.00 3.75 -1.54
CA GLU A 91 -14.26 3.93 -0.80
C GLU A 91 -15.15 4.98 -1.47
N ARG A 92 -14.58 6.10 -1.94
CA ARG A 92 -15.33 7.09 -2.71
C ARG A 92 -15.86 6.52 -4.03
N GLU A 93 -15.05 5.78 -4.78
CA GLU A 93 -15.50 5.09 -6.00
C GLU A 93 -16.64 4.10 -5.72
N SER A 94 -16.57 3.35 -4.62
CA SER A 94 -17.64 2.44 -4.20
C SER A 94 -18.93 3.20 -3.87
N GLN A 95 -18.84 4.29 -3.10
CA GLN A 95 -20.02 5.12 -2.77
C GLN A 95 -20.66 5.75 -4.01
N ILE A 96 -19.85 6.20 -4.98
CA ILE A 96 -20.36 6.72 -6.26
C ILE A 96 -21.11 5.62 -7.03
N THR A 97 -20.59 4.38 -6.99
CA THR A 97 -21.21 3.23 -7.65
C THR A 97 -22.55 2.88 -7.01
N ASP A 98 -22.62 2.84 -5.68
CA ASP A 98 -23.86 2.54 -4.96
C ASP A 98 -24.93 3.63 -5.15
N ASP A 99 -24.56 4.91 -5.08
CA ASP A 99 -25.49 6.03 -5.38
C ASP A 99 -26.02 5.97 -6.82
N LEU A 100 -25.17 5.62 -7.78
CA LEU A 100 -25.58 5.43 -9.17
C LEU A 100 -26.58 4.28 -9.31
N ILE A 101 -26.34 3.16 -8.64
CA ILE A 101 -27.25 2.00 -8.62
C ILE A 101 -28.60 2.40 -8.02
N ASP A 102 -28.61 3.07 -6.87
CA ASP A 102 -29.83 3.51 -6.20
C ASP A 102 -30.65 4.46 -7.07
N ARG A 103 -29.98 5.39 -7.77
CA ARG A 103 -30.64 6.32 -8.70
C ARG A 103 -31.25 5.62 -9.92
N ILE A 104 -30.54 4.65 -10.50
CA ILE A 104 -31.06 3.84 -11.62
C ILE A 104 -32.24 2.99 -11.15
N ALA A 105 -32.17 2.42 -9.94
CA ALA A 105 -33.25 1.63 -9.37
C ALA A 105 -34.50 2.47 -9.01
N ALA A 106 -34.31 3.72 -8.59
CA ALA A 106 -35.40 4.65 -8.27
C ALA A 106 -36.13 5.18 -9.53
N HIS A 107 -35.40 5.33 -10.64
CA HIS A 107 -35.92 5.88 -11.91
C HIS A 107 -35.47 5.04 -13.11
N PRO A 108 -35.87 3.76 -13.19
CA PRO A 108 -35.46 2.88 -14.29
C PRO A 108 -35.95 3.39 -15.65
N GLU A 109 -37.04 4.16 -15.69
CA GLU A 109 -37.59 4.80 -16.88
C GLU A 109 -36.64 5.78 -17.57
N ASP A 110 -35.72 6.40 -16.82
CA ASP A 110 -34.78 7.39 -17.32
C ASP A 110 -33.52 6.76 -17.94
N TYR A 111 -33.29 5.47 -17.70
CA TYR A 111 -32.10 4.73 -18.13
C TYR A 111 -32.42 3.54 -19.04
N ASP A 112 -33.56 3.60 -19.75
CA ASP A 112 -33.97 2.56 -20.70
C ASP A 112 -32.99 2.47 -21.89
N VAL A 113 -32.61 1.26 -22.27
CA VAL A 113 -31.62 1.01 -23.33
C VAL A 113 -32.36 0.98 -24.67
N ALA A 114 -31.84 1.65 -25.71
CA ALA A 114 -32.49 1.68 -27.03
C ALA A 114 -32.81 0.28 -27.60
N ALA A 115 -32.02 -0.73 -27.23
CA ALA A 115 -32.25 -2.14 -27.58
C ALA A 115 -33.56 -2.73 -27.00
N ASN A 116 -34.06 -2.24 -25.86
CA ASN A 116 -35.32 -2.71 -25.26
C ASN A 116 -36.56 -2.28 -26.08
N ARG A 117 -36.42 -1.20 -26.86
CA ARG A 117 -37.49 -0.66 -27.71
C ARG A 117 -37.31 -1.04 -29.18
N ASP A 118 -36.27 -1.81 -29.50
CA ASP A 118 -36.02 -2.25 -30.87
C ASP A 118 -37.06 -3.30 -31.28
N PRO A 119 -37.91 -3.03 -32.28
CA PRO A 119 -38.88 -3.99 -32.78
C PRO A 119 -38.23 -5.26 -33.38
N ASN A 120 -36.94 -5.20 -33.72
CA ASN A 120 -36.16 -6.33 -34.20
C ASN A 120 -35.38 -7.06 -33.09
N ALA A 121 -35.53 -6.71 -31.81
CA ALA A 121 -34.78 -7.33 -30.70
C ALA A 121 -34.91 -8.88 -30.64
N ARG A 122 -35.98 -9.45 -31.20
CA ARG A 122 -36.21 -10.90 -31.27
C ARG A 122 -35.56 -11.60 -32.47
N LEU A 123 -35.14 -10.86 -33.51
CA LEU A 123 -34.51 -11.43 -34.71
C LEU A 123 -33.06 -11.86 -34.47
N GLU A 124 -32.37 -11.27 -33.49
CA GLU A 124 -30.98 -11.61 -33.11
C GLU A 124 -30.89 -12.87 -32.21
N ALA A 125 -32.01 -13.34 -31.65
CA ALA A 125 -32.06 -14.55 -30.81
C ALA A 125 -32.20 -15.84 -31.63
N GLU A 126 -32.49 -15.73 -32.92
CA GLU A 126 -32.47 -16.84 -33.86
C GLU A 126 -31.04 -16.98 -34.39
N THR A 127 -30.12 -17.48 -33.56
CA THR A 127 -28.89 -18.08 -34.09
C THR A 127 -29.30 -19.32 -34.88
N PRO A 128 -29.03 -19.41 -36.20
CA PRO A 128 -29.33 -20.60 -36.96
C PRO A 128 -28.53 -21.76 -36.36
N ASP A 129 -29.22 -22.83 -35.93
CA ASP A 129 -28.56 -24.11 -35.67
C ASP A 129 -28.07 -24.65 -37.02
N GLU A 130 -26.78 -24.51 -37.31
CA GLU A 130 -26.05 -25.32 -38.31
C GLU A 130 -25.37 -26.52 -37.67
#